data_AF-A0A1Y4MRA0-F1
#
_entry.id   AF-A0A1Y4MRA0-F1
#
_cell.length_a   1.000
_cell.length_b   1.000
_cell.length_c   1.000
_cell.angle_alpha   90.00
_cell.angle_beta   90.00
_cell.angle_gamma   90.00
#
_symmetry.space_group_name_H-M   'P 1'
#
loop_
_entity.id
_entity.type
_entity.pdbx_description
1 polymer ?
#
loop_
_entity_poly.entity_id
_entity_poly.type
_entity_poly.pdbx_seq_one_letter_code
_entity_poly.pdbx_strand_id
1 'polypeptide(L)'
;MLLAMLTIVSLAACGQKSDAAIEEINSFISENLSADITSDEHYECVVSAGSEKNIYNVSLTLNLSSEGMSDEDLLDTTAFESSYLIDDAFANAPYAIDYTLNYLKDGKAFATVTRAHNSKEFVRDYNGTQDVFQFQL
;
A
#
# COMPACT_ATOMS: atom_id res chain seq x y z
N MET A 1 0.87 -25.13 8.68
CA MET A 1 1.44 -24.24 7.65
C MET A 1 0.35 -23.96 6.64
N LEU A 2 -0.51 -22.98 6.93
CA LEU A 2 -1.36 -22.36 5.92
C LEU A 2 -0.65 -21.05 5.59
N LEU A 3 0.24 -21.11 4.61
CA LEU A 3 0.92 -19.92 4.10
C LEU A 3 -0.17 -19.18 3.31
N ALA A 4 -0.77 -18.15 3.89
CA ALA A 4 -1.63 -17.24 3.12
C ALA A 4 -0.71 -16.56 2.10
N MET A 5 -0.66 -17.08 0.88
CA MET A 5 -0.02 -16.39 -0.23
C MET A 5 -0.78 -15.08 -0.42
N LEU A 6 -0.22 -13.95 0.02
CA LEU A 6 -0.71 -12.65 -0.42
C LEU A 6 -0.34 -12.49 -1.90
N THR A 7 -1.30 -12.79 -2.76
CA THR A 7 -1.26 -12.53 -4.20
C THR A 7 -1.71 -11.10 -4.48
N ILE A 8 -0.88 -10.36 -5.21
CA ILE A 8 -1.07 -8.96 -5.62
C ILE A 8 -1.38 -8.98 -7.17
N VAL A 9 -2.64 -8.80 -7.65
CA VAL A 9 -3.10 -8.91 -9.12
C VAL A 9 -3.98 -7.82 -9.93
N SER A 10 -3.50 -6.88 -10.75
CA SER A 10 -4.11 -5.57 -11.25
C SER A 10 -4.86 -4.53 -10.31
N LEU A 11 -4.31 -3.30 -10.08
CA LEU A 11 -5.02 -2.17 -9.41
C LEU A 11 -5.87 -1.43 -10.44
N ALA A 12 -7.14 -1.80 -10.60
CA ALA A 12 -8.06 -1.00 -11.40
C ALA A 12 -8.67 0.12 -10.54
N ALA A 13 -8.40 1.37 -10.93
CA ALA A 13 -9.00 2.61 -10.44
C ALA A 13 -8.37 3.28 -9.21
N CYS A 14 -7.19 3.87 -9.42
CA CYS A 14 -6.76 5.03 -8.64
C CYS A 14 -7.44 6.29 -9.23
N GLY A 15 -8.21 7.02 -8.42
CA GLY A 15 -9.24 7.98 -8.87
C GLY A 15 -8.79 9.13 -9.79
N GLN A 16 -9.70 9.61 -10.64
CA GLN A 16 -9.52 10.75 -11.56
C GLN A 16 -9.46 12.09 -10.81
N LYS A 17 -8.27 12.66 -10.61
CA LYS A 17 -8.07 14.11 -10.43
C LYS A 17 -7.25 14.65 -11.60
N SER A 18 -7.72 15.77 -12.14
CA SER A 18 -7.35 16.34 -13.45
C SER A 18 -5.98 17.04 -13.48
N ASP A 19 -4.91 16.31 -13.20
CA ASP A 19 -3.53 16.72 -13.50
C ASP A 19 -2.85 15.60 -14.30
N ALA A 20 -2.22 15.92 -15.42
CA ALA A 20 -1.61 14.93 -16.33
C ALA A 20 -0.60 14.00 -15.62
N ALA A 21 0.08 14.50 -14.58
CA ALA A 21 1.00 13.69 -13.79
C ALA A 21 0.30 12.73 -12.82
N ILE A 22 -0.89 13.09 -12.30
CA ILE A 22 -1.72 12.16 -11.51
C ILE A 22 -2.23 11.04 -12.41
N GLU A 23 -2.64 11.35 -13.64
CA GLU A 23 -3.04 10.36 -14.63
C GLU A 23 -1.90 9.41 -15.00
N GLU A 24 -0.68 9.93 -15.17
CA GLU A 24 0.53 9.13 -15.43
C GLU A 24 0.87 8.20 -14.26
N ILE A 25 0.77 8.67 -13.01
CA ILE A 25 0.97 7.84 -11.82
C ILE A 25 -0.13 6.79 -11.69
N ASN A 26 -1.38 7.15 -11.95
CA ASN A 26 -2.49 6.20 -11.93
C ASN A 26 -2.28 5.09 -12.98
N SER A 27 -1.80 5.44 -14.18
CA SER A 27 -1.44 4.45 -15.22
C SER A 27 -0.29 3.57 -14.76
N PHE A 28 0.79 4.17 -14.24
CA PHE A 28 1.95 3.43 -13.72
C PHE A 28 1.56 2.45 -12.62
N ILE A 29 0.75 2.89 -11.65
CA ILE A 29 0.22 2.06 -10.58
C ILE A 29 -0.61 0.92 -11.17
N SER A 30 -1.51 1.19 -12.11
CA SER A 30 -2.37 0.15 -12.72
C SER A 30 -1.56 -0.90 -13.50
N GLU A 31 -0.43 -0.51 -14.10
CA GLU A 31 0.44 -1.37 -14.91
C GLU A 31 1.40 -2.22 -14.06
N ASN A 32 1.96 -1.64 -12.99
CA ASN A 32 3.03 -2.26 -12.19
C ASN A 32 2.51 -2.86 -10.89
N LEU A 33 1.44 -2.28 -10.36
CA LEU A 33 0.83 -2.66 -9.11
C LEU A 33 -0.48 -3.31 -9.43
N SER A 34 -0.60 -4.52 -8.95
CA SER A 34 -1.59 -5.42 -9.47
C SER A 34 -2.40 -5.98 -8.23
N ALA A 35 -3.77 -6.02 -8.07
CA ALA A 35 -4.62 -6.73 -7.03
C ALA A 35 -5.82 -7.70 -7.49
N ASP A 36 -5.76 -9.06 -7.46
CA ASP A 36 -6.89 -9.98 -7.92
C ASP A 36 -7.61 -10.17 -6.63
N ILE A 37 -8.74 -9.53 -6.56
CA ILE A 37 -9.55 -9.55 -5.38
C ILE A 37 -10.44 -10.78 -5.51
N THR A 38 -10.20 -11.78 -4.67
CA THR A 38 -11.17 -12.85 -4.44
C THR A 38 -12.39 -12.26 -3.72
N SER A 39 -13.31 -11.71 -4.52
CA SER A 39 -14.71 -11.29 -4.27
C SER A 39 -15.13 -10.55 -2.98
N ASP A 40 -14.35 -10.48 -1.91
CA ASP A 40 -14.82 -10.00 -0.59
C ASP A 40 -13.91 -8.92 0.06
N GLU A 41 -12.72 -8.65 -0.48
CA GLU A 41 -11.77 -7.68 0.09
C GLU A 41 -11.82 -6.34 -0.66
N HIS A 42 -12.22 -5.27 0.02
CA HIS A 42 -12.29 -3.93 -0.59
C HIS A 42 -10.89 -3.31 -0.68
N TYR A 43 -10.57 -2.79 -1.87
CA TYR A 43 -9.35 -2.04 -2.13
C TYR A 43 -9.68 -0.62 -2.59
N GLU A 44 -8.98 0.38 -2.06
CA GLU A 44 -9.11 1.78 -2.49
C GLU A 44 -7.73 2.39 -2.75
N CYS A 45 -7.59 3.10 -3.86
CA CYS A 45 -6.37 3.80 -4.26
C CYS A 45 -6.66 5.29 -4.46
N VAL A 46 -5.89 6.14 -3.79
CA VAL A 46 -5.99 7.59 -3.91
C VAL A 46 -4.61 8.19 -4.17
N VAL A 47 -4.45 8.86 -5.31
CA VAL A 47 -3.28 9.70 -5.60
C VAL A 47 -3.60 11.15 -5.36
N SER A 48 -2.65 11.87 -4.78
CA SER A 48 -2.71 13.31 -4.60
C SER A 48 -1.34 13.95 -4.76
N ALA A 49 -1.32 15.26 -5.01
CA ALA A 49 -0.08 16.02 -5.01
C ALA A 49 0.55 16.04 -3.60
N GLY A 50 1.86 15.86 -3.55
CA GLY A 50 2.66 16.00 -2.34
C GLY A 50 2.87 17.46 -1.94
N SER A 51 3.61 17.67 -0.84
CA SER A 51 3.97 19.02 -0.35
C SER A 51 4.95 19.75 -1.28
N GLU A 52 5.70 19.01 -2.10
CA GLU A 52 6.70 19.56 -3.01
C GLU A 52 6.40 19.20 -4.47
N LYS A 53 6.99 19.97 -5.39
CA LYS A 53 6.83 19.75 -6.83
C LYS A 53 7.42 18.38 -7.21
N ASN A 54 6.68 17.62 -8.01
CA ASN A 54 7.05 16.27 -8.50
C ASN A 54 7.14 15.20 -7.39
N ILE A 55 6.58 15.48 -6.21
CA ILE A 55 6.35 14.48 -5.17
C ILE A 55 4.85 14.24 -5.11
N TYR A 56 4.44 12.97 -5.02
CA TYR A 56 3.05 12.58 -4.97
C TYR A 56 2.80 11.65 -3.79
N ASN A 57 1.62 11.77 -3.21
CA ASN A 57 1.15 10.92 -2.14
C ASN A 57 0.23 9.86 -2.73
N VAL A 58 0.54 8.59 -2.48
CA VAL A 58 -0.29 7.46 -2.87
C VAL A 58 -0.82 6.77 -1.61
N SER A 59 -2.14 6.74 -1.43
CA SER A 59 -2.81 6.07 -0.32
C SER A 59 -3.52 4.82 -0.84
N LEU A 60 -3.15 3.66 -0.31
CA LEU A 60 -3.66 2.34 -0.67
C LEU A 60 -4.39 1.78 0.55
N THR A 61 -5.64 1.38 0.41
CA THR A 61 -6.43 0.80 1.51
C THR A 61 -6.71 -0.67 1.22
N LEU A 62 -6.38 -1.54 2.16
CA LEU A 62 -6.60 -2.99 2.11
C LEU A 62 -7.58 -3.37 3.22
N ASN A 63 -8.77 -3.86 2.87
CA ASN A 63 -9.73 -4.36 3.84
C ASN A 63 -9.60 -5.86 4.03
N LEU A 64 -8.96 -6.23 5.13
CA LEU A 64 -8.69 -7.61 5.50
C LEU A 64 -9.86 -8.17 6.31
N SER A 65 -10.33 -9.35 5.94
CA SER A 65 -11.37 -10.05 6.68
C SER A 65 -10.84 -10.55 8.04
N SER A 66 -11.72 -10.65 9.03
CA SER A 66 -11.40 -11.25 10.34
C SER A 66 -10.85 -12.68 10.25
N GLU A 67 -11.24 -13.45 9.22
CA GLU A 67 -10.70 -14.78 8.97
C GLU A 67 -9.28 -14.75 8.37
N GLY A 68 -8.96 -13.71 7.58
CA GLY A 68 -7.63 -13.51 7.00
C GLY A 68 -6.57 -12.99 7.99
N MET A 69 -6.99 -12.41 9.11
CA MET A 69 -6.11 -11.91 10.18
C MET A 69 -6.52 -12.45 11.55
N SER A 70 -6.31 -13.75 11.77
CA SER A 70 -6.61 -14.37 13.07
C SER A 70 -5.76 -13.82 14.22
N ASP A 71 -4.49 -13.43 13.96
CA ASP A 71 -3.50 -13.06 14.98
C ASP A 71 -2.56 -11.92 14.52
N GLU A 72 -1.89 -11.26 15.47
CA GLU A 72 -0.97 -10.12 15.23
C GLU A 72 0.20 -10.48 14.30
N ASP A 73 0.71 -11.72 14.37
CA ASP A 73 1.79 -12.21 13.51
C ASP A 73 1.43 -12.18 12.00
N LEU A 74 0.14 -12.28 11.67
CA LEU A 74 -0.34 -12.18 10.29
C LEU A 74 -0.35 -10.73 9.81
N LEU A 75 -0.56 -9.75 10.70
CA LEU A 75 -0.39 -8.33 10.36
C LEU A 75 1.06 -8.04 10.03
N ASP A 76 1.99 -8.52 10.85
CA ASP A 76 3.42 -8.31 10.64
C ASP A 76 3.87 -8.83 9.26
N THR A 77 3.46 -10.05 8.93
CA THR A 77 3.74 -10.67 7.64
C THR A 77 3.08 -9.91 6.48
N THR A 78 1.79 -9.59 6.60
CA THR A 78 1.03 -8.86 5.58
C THR A 78 1.61 -7.47 5.32
N ALA A 79 1.91 -6.74 6.40
CA ALA A 79 2.50 -5.41 6.34
C ALA A 79 3.86 -5.44 5.66
N PHE A 80 4.68 -6.45 5.96
CA PHE A 80 5.98 -6.63 5.33
C PHE A 80 5.85 -6.96 3.83
N GLU A 81 5.06 -7.97 3.47
CA GLU A 81 4.94 -8.45 2.08
C GLU A 81 4.31 -7.39 1.16
N SER A 82 3.22 -6.75 1.59
CA SER A 82 2.59 -5.68 0.80
C SER A 82 3.50 -4.47 0.67
N SER A 83 4.20 -4.07 1.73
CA SER A 83 5.19 -2.99 1.64
C SER A 83 6.30 -3.30 0.66
N TYR A 84 6.82 -4.53 0.65
CA TYR A 84 7.89 -4.94 -0.26
C TYR A 84 7.45 -4.87 -1.72
N LEU A 85 6.27 -5.41 -2.02
CA LEU A 85 5.75 -5.45 -3.38
C LEU A 85 5.40 -4.05 -3.91
N ILE A 86 4.91 -3.16 -3.06
CA ILE A 86 4.65 -1.77 -3.43
C ILE A 86 5.95 -1.00 -3.63
N ASP A 87 6.94 -1.22 -2.77
CA ASP A 87 8.25 -0.57 -2.89
C ASP A 87 8.97 -0.98 -4.19
N ASP A 88 8.94 -2.27 -4.53
CA ASP A 88 9.47 -2.80 -5.78
C ASP A 88 8.73 -2.21 -7.00
N ALA A 89 7.40 -2.15 -6.95
CA ALA A 89 6.60 -1.54 -8.01
C ALA A 89 6.94 -0.05 -8.18
N PHE A 90 7.19 0.69 -7.08
CA PHE A 90 7.48 2.13 -7.12
C PHE A 90 8.95 2.48 -7.38
N ALA A 91 9.86 1.50 -7.35
CA ALA A 91 11.29 1.71 -7.60
C ALA A 91 11.58 2.39 -8.96
N ASN A 92 10.70 2.18 -9.95
CA ASN A 92 10.82 2.74 -11.30
C ASN A 92 9.74 3.79 -11.63
N ALA A 93 9.08 4.36 -10.61
CA ALA A 93 8.03 5.34 -10.83
C ALA A 93 8.56 6.60 -11.54
N PRO A 94 7.76 7.23 -12.42
CA PRO A 94 8.16 8.44 -13.14
C PRO A 94 8.35 9.66 -12.23
N TYR A 95 7.82 9.60 -11.00
CA TYR A 95 7.90 10.64 -9.99
C TYR A 95 8.25 10.05 -8.61
N ALA A 96 8.69 10.91 -7.70
CA ALA A 96 8.88 10.53 -6.31
C ALA A 96 7.51 10.28 -5.65
N ILE A 97 7.38 9.13 -4.97
CA ILE A 97 6.13 8.72 -4.35
C ILE A 97 6.35 8.49 -2.85
N ASP A 98 5.69 9.32 -2.04
CA ASP A 98 5.40 8.99 -0.65
C ASP A 98 4.15 8.14 -0.65
N TYR A 99 4.12 7.05 0.11
CA TYR A 99 2.93 6.21 0.15
C TYR A 99 2.50 5.83 1.55
N THR A 100 1.20 5.55 1.66
CA THR A 100 0.51 5.09 2.87
C THR A 100 -0.30 3.85 2.53
N LEU A 101 -0.09 2.78 3.28
CA LEU A 101 -0.89 1.57 3.31
C LEU A 101 -1.81 1.62 4.52
N ASN A 102 -3.12 1.67 4.30
CA ASN A 102 -4.13 1.59 5.34
C ASN A 102 -4.67 0.17 5.38
N TYR A 103 -4.57 -0.47 6.54
CA TYR A 103 -5.20 -1.76 6.78
C TYR A 103 -6.51 -1.53 7.52
N LEU A 104 -7.61 -2.03 6.94
CA LEU A 104 -8.88 -2.17 7.63
C LEU A 104 -9.04 -3.62 8.07
N LYS A 105 -9.66 -3.83 9.22
CA LYS A 105 -10.14 -5.14 9.70
C LYS A 105 -11.65 -5.07 9.82
N ASP A 106 -12.35 -5.88 9.03
CA ASP A 106 -13.82 -5.86 8.94
C ASP A 106 -14.38 -4.44 8.71
N GLY A 107 -13.73 -3.66 7.84
CA GLY A 107 -14.11 -2.28 7.51
C GLY A 107 -13.73 -1.22 8.56
N LYS A 108 -13.00 -1.58 9.62
CA LYS A 108 -12.51 -0.62 10.64
C LYS A 108 -11.02 -0.40 10.52
N ALA A 109 -10.55 0.84 10.72
CA ALA A 109 -9.13 1.16 10.74
C ALA A 109 -8.39 0.28 11.76
N PHE A 110 -7.32 -0.36 11.30
CA PHE A 110 -6.59 -1.36 12.08
C PHE A 110 -5.11 -1.00 12.21
N ALA A 111 -4.44 -0.73 11.10
CA ALA A 111 -3.03 -0.34 11.07
C ALA A 111 -2.74 0.57 9.88
N THR A 112 -1.62 1.30 9.95
CA THR A 112 -1.08 2.02 8.79
C THR A 112 0.40 1.72 8.63
N VAL A 113 0.88 1.65 7.40
CA VAL A 113 2.31 1.69 7.08
C VAL A 113 2.57 2.88 6.18
N THR A 114 3.57 3.69 6.50
CA THR A 114 3.99 4.83 5.69
C THR A 114 5.44 4.68 5.28
N ARG A 115 5.76 5.18 4.09
CA ARG A 115 7.13 5.32 3.63
C ARG A 115 7.28 6.59 2.81
N ALA A 116 8.30 7.37 3.14
CA ALA A 116 8.73 8.48 2.32
C ALA A 116 9.60 7.97 1.17
N HIS A 117 9.47 8.56 -0.01
CA HIS A 117 10.22 8.21 -1.23
C HIS A 117 11.75 8.18 -1.01
N ASN A 118 12.25 9.09 -0.16
CA ASN A 118 13.67 9.27 0.15
C ASN A 118 14.15 8.47 1.38
N SER A 119 13.27 7.68 2.00
CA SER A 119 13.58 6.86 3.16
C SER A 119 13.68 5.39 2.78
N LYS A 120 14.52 4.62 3.49
CA LYS A 120 14.49 3.15 3.43
C LYS A 120 13.66 2.54 4.55
N GLU A 121 13.16 3.39 5.43
CA GLU A 121 12.41 3.02 6.62
C GLU A 121 10.92 3.05 6.32
N PHE A 122 10.24 2.02 6.81
CA PHE A 122 8.81 1.84 6.79
C PHE A 122 8.34 2.05 8.22
N VAL A 123 7.41 2.97 8.41
CA VAL A 123 6.86 3.29 9.72
C VAL A 123 5.48 2.67 9.81
N ARG A 124 5.30 1.72 10.71
CA ARG A 124 4.02 1.09 11.00
C ARG A 124 3.41 1.65 12.26
N ASP A 125 2.18 2.09 12.18
CA ASP A 125 1.34 2.41 13.35
C ASP A 125 0.29 1.32 13.52
N TYR A 126 0.31 0.65 14.67
CA TYR A 126 -0.63 -0.41 15.02
C TYR A 126 -0.92 -0.41 16.52
N ASN A 127 -2.20 -0.43 16.91
CA ASN A 127 -2.65 -0.52 18.30
C ASN A 127 -2.01 0.53 19.25
N GLY A 128 -1.79 1.75 18.76
CA GLY A 128 -1.16 2.83 19.52
C GLY A 128 0.36 2.70 19.69
N THR A 129 0.98 1.73 19.03
CA THR A 129 2.43 1.54 18.96
C THR A 129 2.92 1.92 17.57
N GLN A 130 4.12 2.50 17.50
CA GLN A 130 4.81 2.81 16.27
C GLN A 130 6.10 1.99 16.19
N ASP A 131 6.25 1.24 15.11
CA ASP A 131 7.43 0.42 14.82
C ASP A 131 8.08 0.89 13.51
N VAL A 132 9.40 0.71 13.41
CA VAL A 132 10.17 1.01 12.20
C VAL A 132 10.83 -0.26 11.70
N PHE A 133 10.64 -0.56 10.41
CA PHE A 133 11.30 -1.70 9.76
C PHE A 133 11.91 -1.29 8.41
N GLN A 134 12.82 -2.11 7.91
CA GLN A 134 13.49 -1.95 6.62
C GLN A 134 13.73 -3.32 6.01
N PHE A 135 13.79 -3.41 4.68
CA PHE A 135 14.16 -4.65 4.00
C PHE A 135 15.67 -4.89 4.14
N GLN A 136 16.05 -6.12 4.52
CA GLN A 136 17.43 -6.56 4.35
C GLN A 136 17.60 -6.99 2.90
N LEU A 137 18.33 -6.17 2.12
CA LEU A 137 18.75 -6.51 0.76
C LEU A 137 19.85 -7.57 0.75
#